data_AF-A0A3L8Q6D7-F1
#
_entry.id   AF-A0A3L8Q6D7-F1
#
_cell.length_a   1.000
_cell.length_b   1.000
_cell.length_c   1.000
_cell.angle_alpha   90.00
_cell.angle_beta   90.00
_cell.angle_gamma   90.00
#
_symmetry.space_group_name_H-M   'P 1'
#
loop_
_entity.id
_entity.type
_entity.pdbx_description
1 polymer ?
#
loop_
_entity_poly.entity_id
_entity_poly.type
_entity_poly.pdbx_seq_one_letter_code
_entity_poly.pdbx_strand_id
1 'polypeptide(L)'
;MTRSRRRVEASRKKRGQARAGLRKEPGVPRLGRSAQQQQRSRSQPRRAGEVQQRSHLAACLADALQRQQRFQSQEKEEEEEPPQPPQDEASLRQFGRELRKVLTASDVVLEVLDARDPQGCRSPRLEGALRPQQRLVLVLNKIDLVPRDVVAAWLKHLRAEFPTVAFKACTQQQSRNLKQSRVPVATAPEEVLAMGACVGAESLLNILSNYGRCGEGRSSITVGVVGYPNVGKSSLINSLKRSRACGVGAMPGVTR
;
A
#
# COMPACT_ATOMS: atom_id res chain seq x y z
N MET A 1 -11.12 88.02 -14.94
CA MET A 1 -11.85 88.88 -15.92
C MET A 1 -12.30 87.95 -17.04
N THR A 2 -13.54 87.77 -17.49
CA THR A 2 -14.84 88.48 -17.39
C THR A 2 -15.87 87.47 -17.96
N ARG A 3 -16.98 87.17 -17.25
CA ARG A 3 -18.38 87.59 -17.59
C ARG A 3 -18.82 87.19 -19.02
N SER A 4 -19.99 86.62 -19.33
CA SER A 4 -21.26 86.44 -18.61
C SER A 4 -22.29 85.79 -19.57
N ARG A 5 -23.21 84.98 -19.01
CA ARG A 5 -24.67 84.99 -19.26
C ARG A 5 -25.31 84.47 -20.57
N ARG A 6 -26.31 83.61 -20.29
CA ARG A 6 -27.70 83.54 -20.81
C ARG A 6 -27.93 82.73 -22.10
N ARG A 7 -28.74 81.67 -21.99
CA ARG A 7 -30.20 81.79 -22.12
C ARG A 7 -30.95 80.61 -21.47
N VAL A 8 -32.05 80.98 -20.85
CA VAL A 8 -33.02 80.17 -20.12
C VAL A 8 -34.31 80.18 -20.95
N GLU A 9 -35.11 79.11 -20.78
CA GLU A 9 -36.55 78.98 -21.05
C GLU A 9 -37.07 78.82 -22.49
N ALA A 10 -37.71 77.66 -22.72
CA ALA A 10 -39.13 77.65 -23.05
C ALA A 10 -39.81 76.40 -22.46
N SER A 11 -40.82 76.63 -21.64
CA SER A 11 -41.57 75.63 -20.89
C SER A 11 -42.88 75.26 -21.59
N ARG A 12 -43.45 74.10 -21.18
CA ARG A 12 -44.90 73.75 -21.13
C ARG A 12 -45.55 73.47 -22.50
N LYS A 13 -46.48 72.53 -22.70
CA LYS A 13 -47.44 71.76 -21.86
C LYS A 13 -48.07 70.76 -22.88
N LYS A 14 -48.40 69.49 -22.60
CA LYS A 14 -49.62 69.04 -21.90
C LYS A 14 -49.75 67.50 -22.02
N ARG A 15 -50.08 66.88 -20.88
CA ARG A 15 -51.12 65.87 -20.63
C ARG A 15 -51.30 64.67 -21.59
N GLY A 16 -51.19 63.47 -21.01
CA GLY A 16 -51.90 62.27 -21.44
C GLY A 16 -51.66 61.11 -20.46
N GLN A 17 -52.68 60.76 -19.68
CA GLN A 17 -52.67 59.64 -18.73
C GLN A 17 -52.72 58.27 -19.43
N ALA A 18 -52.18 57.26 -18.73
CA ALA A 18 -52.59 55.85 -18.71
C ALA A 18 -52.25 54.94 -19.91
N ARG A 19 -51.50 53.85 -19.65
CA ARG A 19 -52.06 52.52 -19.32
C ARG A 19 -50.94 51.49 -19.23
N ALA A 20 -51.06 50.58 -18.26
CA ALA A 20 -50.22 49.39 -18.11
C ALA A 20 -50.32 48.52 -19.38
N GLY A 21 -49.22 48.39 -20.11
CA GLY A 21 -49.09 47.48 -21.24
C GLY A 21 -48.49 46.16 -20.80
N LEU A 22 -49.33 45.12 -20.73
CA LEU A 22 -48.91 43.73 -20.66
C LEU A 22 -47.82 43.46 -21.71
N ARG A 23 -46.66 42.93 -21.29
CA ARG A 23 -45.64 42.42 -22.21
C ARG A 23 -46.26 41.26 -22.98
N LYS A 24 -46.44 41.43 -24.29
CA LYS A 24 -46.85 40.35 -25.19
C LYS A 24 -45.74 39.29 -25.20
N GLU A 25 -46.11 38.06 -24.86
CA GLU A 25 -45.31 36.85 -25.11
C GLU A 25 -44.87 36.83 -26.58
N PRO A 26 -43.58 36.60 -26.90
CA PRO A 26 -43.14 36.40 -28.26
C PRO A 26 -43.75 35.09 -28.78
N GLY A 27 -44.73 35.21 -29.68
CA GLY A 27 -45.36 34.08 -30.35
C GLY A 27 -44.33 33.24 -31.10
N VAL A 28 -44.34 31.93 -30.82
CA VAL A 28 -43.47 30.95 -31.49
C VAL A 28 -43.82 30.93 -32.99
N PRO A 29 -42.84 31.08 -33.90
CA PRO A 29 -43.09 31.02 -35.33
C PRO A 29 -43.68 29.66 -35.71
N ARG A 30 -44.72 29.63 -36.58
CA ARG A 30 -45.26 28.40 -37.15
C ARG A 30 -44.20 27.77 -38.06
N LEU A 31 -43.40 26.87 -37.51
CA LEU A 31 -42.54 25.98 -38.27
C LEU A 31 -43.41 25.03 -39.10
N GLY A 32 -43.08 24.87 -40.38
CA GLY A 32 -43.75 23.92 -41.28
C GLY A 32 -43.67 22.50 -40.72
N ARG A 33 -44.69 21.68 -41.03
CA ARG A 33 -44.83 20.29 -40.54
C ARG A 33 -43.55 19.45 -40.70
N SER A 34 -42.76 19.71 -41.74
CA SER A 34 -41.48 19.06 -42.03
C SER A 34 -40.35 19.38 -41.02
N ALA A 35 -40.25 20.62 -40.53
CA ALA A 35 -39.22 21.02 -39.57
C ALA A 35 -39.48 20.47 -38.15
N GLN A 36 -40.76 20.38 -37.74
CA GLN A 36 -41.15 19.72 -36.49
C GLN A 36 -40.88 18.21 -36.51
N GLN A 37 -41.01 17.56 -37.68
CA GLN A 37 -40.78 16.13 -37.82
C GLN A 37 -39.27 15.79 -37.78
N GLN A 38 -38.41 16.64 -38.36
CA GLN A 38 -36.94 16.52 -38.26
C GLN A 38 -36.39 16.82 -36.87
N GLN A 39 -36.98 17.76 -36.11
CA GLN A 39 -36.57 18.02 -34.73
C GLN A 39 -36.99 16.89 -33.77
N ARG A 40 -38.14 16.24 -34.00
CA ARG A 40 -38.59 15.07 -33.23
C ARG A 40 -37.73 13.83 -33.48
N SER A 41 -37.32 13.57 -34.72
CA SER A 41 -36.43 12.43 -35.03
C SER A 41 -35.00 12.62 -34.52
N ARG A 42 -34.48 13.86 -34.45
CA ARG A 42 -33.16 14.16 -33.84
C ARG A 42 -33.13 14.17 -32.31
N SER A 43 -34.25 14.46 -31.64
CA SER A 43 -34.34 14.55 -30.17
C SER A 43 -34.69 13.22 -29.49
N GLN A 44 -35.39 12.33 -30.18
CA GLN A 44 -35.70 10.97 -29.69
C GLN A 44 -34.47 10.11 -29.33
N PRO A 45 -33.39 10.03 -30.15
CA PRO A 45 -32.22 9.19 -29.80
C PRO A 45 -31.40 9.75 -28.63
N ARG A 46 -31.36 11.09 -28.46
CA ARG A 46 -30.67 11.71 -27.31
C ARG A 46 -31.39 11.45 -25.99
N ARG A 47 -32.72 11.54 -25.99
CA ARG A 47 -33.55 11.21 -24.81
C ARG A 47 -33.49 9.73 -24.45
N ALA A 48 -33.43 8.83 -25.44
CA ALA A 48 -33.27 7.40 -25.19
C ALA A 48 -31.93 7.07 -24.51
N GLY A 49 -30.82 7.70 -24.93
CA GLY A 49 -29.51 7.52 -24.30
C GLY A 49 -29.44 8.05 -22.86
N GLU A 50 -30.06 9.20 -22.58
CA GLU A 50 -30.14 9.76 -21.22
C GLU A 50 -30.99 8.89 -20.28
N VAL A 51 -32.09 8.32 -20.78
CA VAL A 51 -32.93 7.38 -20.00
C VAL A 51 -32.15 6.10 -19.69
N GLN A 52 -31.36 5.59 -20.65
CA GLN A 52 -30.56 4.39 -20.48
C GLN A 52 -29.37 4.60 -19.52
N GLN A 53 -28.74 5.79 -19.54
CA GLN A 53 -27.74 6.18 -18.54
C GLN A 53 -28.33 6.35 -17.14
N ARG A 54 -29.51 6.97 -17.02
CA ARG A 54 -30.22 7.10 -15.74
C ARG A 54 -30.61 5.74 -15.17
N SER A 55 -31.06 4.79 -16.00
CA SER A 55 -31.35 3.43 -15.55
C SER A 55 -30.10 2.67 -15.11
N HIS A 56 -28.96 2.87 -15.80
CA HIS A 56 -27.69 2.25 -15.41
C HIS A 56 -27.17 2.80 -14.08
N LEU A 57 -27.26 4.13 -13.88
CA LEU A 57 -26.88 4.76 -12.61
C LEU A 57 -27.80 4.35 -11.45
N ALA A 58 -29.10 4.18 -11.71
CA ALA A 58 -30.05 3.69 -10.71
C ALA A 58 -29.75 2.24 -10.30
N ALA A 59 -29.36 1.38 -11.25
CA ALA A 59 -28.93 0.00 -10.96
C ALA A 59 -27.65 -0.04 -10.11
N CYS A 60 -26.66 0.80 -10.42
CA CYS A 60 -25.44 0.91 -9.61
C CYS A 60 -25.71 1.38 -8.17
N LEU A 61 -26.62 2.35 -7.99
CA LEU A 61 -27.01 2.84 -6.66
C LEU A 61 -27.73 1.75 -5.84
N ALA A 62 -28.61 0.97 -6.47
CA ALA A 62 -29.32 -0.12 -5.80
C ALA A 62 -28.35 -1.21 -5.32
N ASP A 63 -27.37 -1.60 -6.15
CA ASP A 63 -26.35 -2.58 -5.78
C ASP A 63 -25.45 -2.07 -4.65
N ALA A 64 -25.06 -0.78 -4.68
CA ALA A 64 -24.27 -0.17 -3.60
C ALA A 64 -25.00 -0.19 -2.25
N LEU A 65 -26.29 0.16 -2.25
CA LEU A 65 -27.12 0.13 -1.03
C LEU A 65 -27.31 -1.30 -0.49
N GLN A 66 -27.49 -2.27 -1.37
CA GLN A 66 -27.63 -3.67 -0.97
C GLN A 66 -26.34 -4.21 -0.32
N ARG A 67 -25.17 -3.83 -0.85
CA ARG A 67 -23.87 -4.17 -0.26
C ARG A 67 -23.67 -3.52 1.11
N GLN A 68 -24.07 -2.25 1.25
CA GLN A 68 -24.00 -1.55 2.52
C GLN A 68 -24.88 -2.21 3.59
N GLN A 69 -26.10 -2.63 3.23
CA GLN A 69 -26.98 -3.34 4.15
C GLN A 69 -26.42 -4.70 4.55
N ARG A 70 -25.87 -5.48 3.61
CA ARG A 70 -25.21 -6.76 3.92
C ARG A 70 -24.03 -6.60 4.86
N PHE A 71 -23.23 -5.55 4.67
CA PHE A 71 -22.11 -5.24 5.55
C PHE A 71 -22.59 -4.89 6.97
N GLN A 72 -23.62 -4.05 7.09
CA GLN A 72 -24.23 -3.71 8.39
C GLN A 72 -24.88 -4.91 9.08
N SER A 73 -25.45 -5.85 8.32
CA SER A 73 -25.98 -7.10 8.87
C SER A 73 -24.87 -7.99 9.42
N GLN A 74 -23.76 -8.10 8.68
CA GLN A 74 -22.58 -8.87 9.12
C GLN A 74 -21.91 -8.24 10.34
N GLU A 75 -21.77 -6.91 10.40
CA GLU A 75 -21.25 -6.23 11.59
C GLU A 75 -22.12 -6.49 12.83
N LYS A 76 -23.44 -6.51 12.68
CA LYS A 76 -24.36 -6.83 13.79
C LYS A 76 -24.30 -8.29 14.20
N GLU A 77 -24.16 -9.22 13.24
CA GLU A 77 -23.95 -10.65 13.52
C GLU A 77 -22.60 -10.89 14.20
N GLU A 78 -21.54 -10.17 13.82
CA GLU A 78 -20.22 -10.21 14.46
C GLU A 78 -20.23 -9.60 15.87
N GLU A 79 -21.09 -8.60 16.15
CA GLU A 79 -21.27 -8.02 17.49
C GLU A 79 -22.10 -8.90 18.44
N GLU A 80 -23.00 -9.75 17.92
CA GLU A 80 -23.89 -10.62 18.73
C GLU A 80 -23.28 -12.00 19.07
N GLU A 81 -22.19 -12.44 18.41
CA GLU A 81 -21.51 -13.68 18.80
C GLU A 81 -20.75 -13.54 20.15
N PRO A 82 -20.87 -14.50 21.08
CA PRO A 82 -20.06 -14.50 22.29
C PRO A 82 -18.58 -14.65 21.94
N PRO A 83 -17.66 -14.02 22.69
CA PRO A 83 -16.23 -14.08 22.40
C PRO A 83 -15.76 -15.53 22.50
N GLN A 84 -15.53 -16.17 21.36
CA GLN A 84 -14.84 -17.45 21.29
C GLN A 84 -13.50 -17.31 22.03
N PRO A 85 -13.02 -18.32 22.78
CA PRO A 85 -11.67 -18.28 23.32
C PRO A 85 -10.74 -18.01 22.14
N PRO A 86 -9.89 -16.96 22.20
CA PRO A 86 -9.26 -16.43 21.00
C PRO A 86 -8.50 -17.56 20.32
N GLN A 87 -8.94 -17.94 19.10
CA GLN A 87 -8.24 -18.92 18.26
C GLN A 87 -6.76 -18.54 18.07
N ASP A 88 -6.48 -17.25 18.25
CA ASP A 88 -5.17 -16.63 18.33
C ASP A 88 -4.32 -17.17 19.48
N GLU A 89 -4.85 -17.44 20.68
CA GLU A 89 -4.00 -17.81 21.82
C GLU A 89 -3.42 -19.22 21.68
N ALA A 90 -4.21 -20.18 21.18
CA ALA A 90 -3.73 -21.52 20.86
C ALA A 90 -2.65 -21.48 19.76
N SER A 91 -2.90 -20.67 18.72
CA SER A 91 -1.98 -20.45 17.61
C SER A 91 -0.68 -19.78 18.08
N LEU A 92 -0.76 -18.75 18.93
CA LEU A 92 0.38 -18.06 19.54
C LEU A 92 1.19 -18.97 20.43
N ARG A 93 0.54 -19.85 21.21
CA ARG A 93 1.23 -20.88 22.00
C ARG A 93 1.97 -21.87 21.10
N GLN A 94 1.38 -22.26 19.97
CA GLN A 94 2.03 -23.12 18.98
C GLN A 94 3.25 -22.42 18.35
N PHE A 95 3.11 -21.17 17.89
CA PHE A 95 4.23 -20.38 17.37
C PHE A 95 5.32 -20.16 18.41
N GLY A 96 4.96 -19.94 19.67
CA GLY A 96 5.91 -19.83 20.78
C GLY A 96 6.71 -21.12 21.01
N ARG A 97 6.07 -22.29 20.88
CA ARG A 97 6.76 -23.58 20.95
C ARG A 97 7.74 -23.75 19.79
N GLU A 98 7.32 -23.41 18.57
CA GLU A 98 8.18 -23.53 17.39
C GLU A 98 9.36 -22.55 17.42
N LEU A 99 9.11 -21.31 17.85
CA LEU A 99 10.15 -20.32 18.09
C LEU A 99 11.20 -20.84 19.08
N ARG A 100 10.78 -21.42 20.21
CA ARG A 100 11.70 -22.01 21.18
C ARG A 100 12.54 -23.14 20.57
N LYS A 101 11.96 -23.99 19.72
CA LYS A 101 12.74 -25.04 19.02
C LYS A 101 13.81 -24.43 18.11
N VAL A 102 13.45 -23.42 17.32
CA VAL A 102 14.38 -22.71 16.42
C VAL A 102 15.50 -22.05 17.23
N LEU A 103 15.16 -21.40 18.35
CA LEU A 103 16.14 -20.80 19.25
C LEU A 103 17.05 -21.85 19.90
N THR A 104 16.54 -23.00 20.31
CA THR A 104 17.39 -24.06 20.88
C THR A 104 18.33 -24.66 19.85
N ALA A 105 17.87 -24.86 18.61
CA ALA A 105 18.65 -25.51 17.55
C ALA A 105 19.67 -24.59 16.85
N SER A 106 19.52 -23.27 16.93
CA SER A 106 20.36 -22.32 16.19
C SER A 106 21.60 -21.88 16.98
N ASP A 107 22.71 -21.69 16.26
CA ASP A 107 23.94 -21.05 16.75
C ASP A 107 23.87 -19.53 16.51
N VAL A 108 23.34 -19.14 15.35
CA VAL A 108 23.13 -17.74 14.94
C VAL A 108 21.66 -17.52 14.65
N VAL A 109 21.09 -16.42 15.16
CA VAL A 109 19.71 -16.02 14.92
C VAL A 109 19.69 -14.77 14.04
N LEU A 110 18.95 -14.84 12.94
CA LEU A 110 18.64 -13.72 12.07
C LEU A 110 17.24 -13.20 12.42
N GLU A 111 17.15 -11.99 12.95
CA GLU A 111 15.86 -11.31 13.13
C GLU A 111 15.58 -10.43 11.91
N VAL A 112 14.53 -10.77 11.16
CA VAL A 112 14.16 -10.09 9.93
C VAL A 112 13.16 -8.97 10.24
N LEU A 113 13.54 -7.74 9.91
CA LEU A 113 12.79 -6.52 10.12
C LEU A 113 12.31 -5.95 8.77
N ASP A 114 11.18 -5.23 8.76
CA ASP A 114 10.71 -4.49 7.58
C ASP A 114 11.34 -3.08 7.60
N ALA A 115 11.95 -2.65 6.48
CA ALA A 115 12.63 -1.36 6.37
C ALA A 115 11.71 -0.15 6.61
N ARG A 116 10.40 -0.31 6.45
CA ARG A 116 9.42 0.76 6.64
C ARG A 116 9.18 1.07 8.12
N ASP A 117 9.23 0.05 8.96
CA ASP A 117 9.08 0.17 10.42
C ASP A 117 9.92 -0.91 11.14
N PRO A 118 11.24 -0.70 11.24
CA PRO A 118 12.12 -1.69 11.86
C PRO A 118 11.93 -1.80 13.37
N GLN A 119 11.53 -0.73 14.06
CA GLN A 119 11.33 -0.74 15.51
C GLN A 119 10.03 -1.47 15.88
N GLY A 120 8.94 -1.29 15.12
CA GLY A 120 7.69 -2.02 15.35
C GLY A 120 7.79 -3.53 15.03
N CYS A 121 8.68 -3.92 14.10
CA CYS A 121 8.94 -5.31 13.76
C CYS A 121 9.98 -6.00 14.68
N ARG A 122 10.53 -5.28 15.66
CA ARG A 122 11.58 -5.77 16.56
C ARG A 122 10.98 -6.27 17.86
N SER A 123 11.59 -7.30 18.44
CA SER A 123 11.08 -7.91 19.66
C SER A 123 12.13 -8.00 20.78
N PRO A 124 12.21 -7.00 21.69
CA PRO A 124 13.18 -7.01 22.79
C PRO A 124 13.10 -8.26 23.69
N ARG A 125 11.90 -8.85 23.80
CA ARG A 125 11.69 -10.12 24.52
C ARG A 125 12.40 -11.30 23.86
N LEU A 126 12.48 -11.32 22.52
CA LEU A 126 13.23 -12.34 21.78
C LEU A 126 14.72 -12.17 22.04
N GLU A 127 15.21 -10.94 21.95
CA GLU A 127 16.64 -10.61 22.15
C GLU A 127 17.10 -11.01 23.55
N GLY A 128 16.29 -10.72 24.59
CA GLY A 128 16.56 -11.13 25.96
C GLY A 128 16.44 -12.64 26.22
N ALA A 129 15.76 -13.39 25.35
CA ALA A 129 15.61 -14.85 25.46
C ALA A 129 16.77 -15.62 24.80
N LEU A 130 17.69 -14.95 24.12
CA LEU A 130 18.84 -15.58 23.47
C LEU A 130 19.89 -16.05 24.49
N ARG A 131 20.56 -17.15 24.19
CA ARG A 131 21.68 -17.62 25.02
C ARG A 131 22.90 -16.72 24.83
N PRO A 132 23.76 -16.53 25.85
CA PRO A 132 24.97 -15.70 25.74
C PRO A 132 25.93 -16.11 24.62
N GLN A 133 25.91 -17.39 24.25
CA GLN A 133 26.73 -17.97 23.19
C GLN A 133 26.14 -17.75 21.79
N GLN A 134 24.84 -17.48 21.69
CA GLN A 134 24.19 -17.26 20.41
C GLN A 134 24.49 -15.85 19.89
N ARG A 135 24.61 -15.73 18.57
CA ARG A 135 24.79 -14.43 17.91
C ARG A 135 23.48 -13.97 17.29
N LEU A 136 23.12 -12.72 17.53
CA LEU A 136 21.99 -12.05 16.90
C LEU A 136 22.49 -11.14 15.77
N VAL A 137 21.87 -11.26 14.60
CA VAL A 137 22.09 -10.36 13.46
C VAL A 137 20.73 -9.86 12.99
N LEU A 138 20.61 -8.55 12.85
CA LEU A 138 19.39 -7.92 12.32
C LEU A 138 19.46 -7.86 10.79
N VAL A 139 18.36 -8.21 10.13
CA VAL A 139 18.24 -8.12 8.68
C VAL A 139 17.12 -7.16 8.31
N LEU A 140 17.50 -5.99 7.82
CA LEU A 140 16.57 -4.96 7.35
C LEU A 140 16.12 -5.30 5.92
N ASN A 141 14.94 -5.90 5.78
CA ASN A 141 14.40 -6.35 4.50
C ASN A 141 13.46 -5.31 3.85
N LYS A 142 13.17 -5.47 2.56
CA LYS A 142 12.32 -4.57 1.75
C LYS A 142 12.87 -3.15 1.59
N ILE A 143 14.20 -3.04 1.49
CA ILE A 143 14.91 -1.77 1.29
C ILE A 143 14.54 -1.06 -0.03
N ASP A 144 13.88 -1.77 -0.96
CA ASP A 144 13.31 -1.21 -2.19
C ASP A 144 12.11 -0.29 -1.95
N LEU A 145 11.41 -0.44 -0.83
CA LEU A 145 10.22 0.35 -0.51
C LEU A 145 10.54 1.68 0.17
N VAL A 146 11.80 1.90 0.55
CA VAL A 146 12.23 3.01 1.39
C VAL A 146 13.39 3.74 0.72
N PRO A 147 13.42 5.09 0.71
CA PRO A 147 14.55 5.84 0.18
C PRO A 147 15.88 5.46 0.83
N ARG A 148 16.97 5.55 0.05
CA ARG A 148 18.31 5.12 0.47
C ARG A 148 18.82 5.85 1.69
N ASP A 149 18.54 7.14 1.79
CA ASP A 149 18.99 7.97 2.92
C ASP A 149 18.38 7.50 4.23
N VAL A 150 17.10 7.12 4.19
CA VAL A 150 16.38 6.57 5.34
C VAL A 150 16.92 5.18 5.69
N VAL A 151 17.19 4.33 4.70
CA VAL A 151 17.84 3.02 4.93
C VAL A 151 19.22 3.20 5.58
N ALA A 152 20.01 4.17 5.12
CA ALA A 152 21.33 4.46 5.68
C ALA A 152 21.24 4.97 7.13
N ALA A 153 20.26 5.84 7.43
CA ALA A 153 19.98 6.30 8.79
C ALA A 153 19.57 5.15 9.71
N TRP A 154 18.68 4.25 9.26
CA TRP A 154 18.30 3.05 10.00
C TRP A 154 19.48 2.12 10.25
N LEU A 155 20.31 1.86 9.23
CA LEU A 155 21.52 1.06 9.40
C LEU A 155 22.46 1.67 10.44
N LYS A 156 22.65 2.99 10.43
CA LYS A 156 23.49 3.67 11.43
C LYS A 156 22.94 3.51 12.84
N HIS A 157 21.62 3.65 13.00
CA HIS A 157 20.95 3.51 14.29
C HIS A 157 21.03 2.06 14.81
N LEU A 158 20.62 1.08 14.00
CA LEU A 158 20.56 -0.33 14.41
C LEU A 158 21.94 -0.95 14.63
N ARG A 159 22.95 -0.54 13.86
CA ARG A 159 24.35 -0.99 14.04
C ARG A 159 24.99 -0.52 15.35
N ALA A 160 24.41 0.46 16.02
CA ALA A 160 24.86 0.84 17.36
C ALA A 160 24.53 -0.24 18.40
N GLU A 161 23.49 -1.05 18.16
CA GLU A 161 23.04 -2.10 19.07
C GLU A 161 23.47 -3.50 18.58
N PHE A 162 23.13 -3.85 17.34
CA PHE A 162 23.37 -5.18 16.79
C PHE A 162 23.89 -5.12 15.34
N PRO A 163 24.73 -6.09 14.90
CA PRO A 163 25.14 -6.19 13.50
C PRO A 163 23.93 -6.23 12.58
N THR A 164 23.80 -5.22 11.72
CA THR A 164 22.63 -5.06 10.85
C THR A 164 23.01 -5.06 9.37
N VAL A 165 22.31 -5.87 8.58
CA VAL A 165 22.47 -6.00 7.13
C VAL A 165 21.21 -5.51 6.42
N ALA A 166 21.38 -4.62 5.45
CA ALA A 166 20.31 -4.26 4.53
C ALA A 166 20.14 -5.34 3.46
N PHE A 167 18.91 -5.75 3.21
CA PHE A 167 18.59 -6.86 2.34
C PHE A 167 17.40 -6.55 1.43
N LYS A 168 17.52 -6.96 0.18
CA LYS A 168 16.43 -6.98 -0.77
C LYS A 168 16.24 -8.40 -1.27
N ALA A 169 15.09 -8.99 -0.98
CA ALA A 169 14.76 -10.31 -1.51
C ALA A 169 14.52 -10.27 -3.02
N CYS A 170 14.83 -11.37 -3.70
CA CYS A 170 14.53 -11.53 -5.12
C CYS A 170 13.01 -11.65 -5.32
N THR A 171 12.44 -10.77 -6.15
CA THR A 171 11.01 -10.77 -6.49
C THR A 171 10.71 -11.55 -7.79
N GLN A 172 11.73 -12.14 -8.41
CA GLN A 172 11.58 -12.88 -9.66
C GLN A 172 10.67 -14.11 -9.50
N GLN A 173 9.82 -14.33 -10.51
CA GLN A 173 8.93 -15.49 -10.57
C GLN A 173 9.63 -16.81 -10.91
N GLN A 174 10.88 -16.74 -11.37
CA GLN A 174 11.68 -17.92 -11.71
C GLN A 174 11.92 -18.79 -10.48
N SER A 175 11.86 -20.11 -10.66
CA SER A 175 12.01 -21.10 -9.58
C SER A 175 13.47 -21.51 -9.31
N ARG A 176 14.35 -21.34 -10.30
CA ARG A 176 15.79 -21.67 -10.26
C ARG A 176 16.62 -20.49 -10.81
N ASN A 177 17.88 -20.41 -10.39
CA ASN A 177 18.85 -19.39 -10.82
C ASN A 177 18.43 -17.94 -10.50
N LEU A 178 17.88 -17.72 -9.30
CA LEU A 178 17.53 -16.37 -8.83
C LEU A 178 18.78 -15.48 -8.87
N LYS A 179 18.70 -14.37 -9.61
CA LYS A 179 19.83 -13.46 -9.78
C LYS A 179 20.17 -12.76 -8.46
N GLN A 180 21.45 -12.78 -8.09
CA GLN A 180 22.01 -11.97 -7.00
C GLN A 180 22.90 -10.88 -7.60
N SER A 181 22.70 -9.65 -7.15
CA SER A 181 23.62 -8.55 -7.43
C SER A 181 24.80 -8.63 -6.45
N ARG A 182 26.02 -8.50 -6.98
CA ARG A 182 27.26 -8.41 -6.20
C ARG A 182 27.54 -7.00 -5.68
N VAL A 183 26.68 -6.03 -6.03
CA VAL A 183 26.92 -4.64 -5.68
C VAL A 183 26.52 -4.39 -4.22
N PRO A 184 27.38 -3.76 -3.40
CA PRO A 184 27.02 -3.36 -2.05
C PRO A 184 25.80 -2.43 -2.04
N VAL A 185 24.94 -2.55 -1.02
CA VAL A 185 23.70 -1.77 -0.91
C VAL A 185 23.96 -0.25 -1.00
N ALA A 186 25.05 0.24 -0.41
CA ALA A 186 25.40 1.66 -0.39
C ALA A 186 25.69 2.25 -1.80
N THR A 187 26.22 1.42 -2.70
CA THR A 187 26.63 1.82 -4.07
C THR A 187 25.73 1.22 -5.15
N ALA A 188 24.77 0.37 -4.79
CA ALA A 188 23.84 -0.20 -5.75
C ALA A 188 23.13 0.96 -6.47
N PRO A 189 22.99 1.00 -7.79
CA PRO A 189 22.18 2.03 -8.46
C PRO A 189 20.69 1.82 -8.18
N GLU A 190 19.88 2.88 -8.26
CA GLU A 190 18.44 2.81 -7.93
C GLU A 190 17.70 1.84 -8.84
N GLU A 191 18.15 1.76 -10.08
CA GLU A 191 17.74 0.76 -11.06
C GLU A 191 17.92 -0.67 -10.56
N VAL A 192 19.03 -1.01 -9.88
CA VAL A 192 19.27 -2.37 -9.36
C VAL A 192 18.38 -2.68 -8.14
N LEU A 193 18.00 -1.65 -7.37
CA LEU A 193 16.99 -1.83 -6.32
C LEU A 193 15.61 -2.07 -6.92
N ALA A 194 15.24 -1.32 -7.97
CA ALA A 194 13.99 -1.50 -8.70
C ALA A 194 13.94 -2.81 -9.51
N MET A 195 15.08 -3.28 -10.03
CA MET A 195 15.19 -4.57 -10.73
C MET A 195 14.95 -5.73 -9.77
N GLY A 196 14.39 -6.84 -10.25
CA GLY A 196 14.06 -8.00 -9.41
C GLY A 196 15.23 -8.79 -8.82
N ALA A 197 16.49 -8.34 -8.95
CA ALA A 197 17.66 -9.03 -8.39
C ALA A 197 17.74 -8.90 -6.86
N CYS A 198 18.30 -9.91 -6.18
CA CYS A 198 18.57 -9.82 -4.74
C CYS A 198 19.80 -8.96 -4.46
N VAL A 199 19.75 -8.12 -3.42
CA VAL A 199 20.86 -7.26 -2.97
C VAL A 199 21.12 -7.53 -1.48
N GLY A 200 22.39 -7.58 -1.08
CA GLY A 200 22.81 -7.77 0.32
C GLY A 200 23.04 -9.22 0.74
N ALA A 201 22.73 -10.21 -0.11
CA ALA A 201 22.99 -11.63 0.18
C ALA A 201 24.47 -11.93 0.45
N GLU A 202 25.39 -11.37 -0.34
CA GLU A 202 26.82 -11.60 -0.15
C GLU A 202 27.33 -11.00 1.17
N SER A 203 26.85 -9.81 1.55
CA SER A 203 27.20 -9.19 2.83
C SER A 203 26.74 -10.06 4.00
N LEU A 204 25.53 -10.64 3.92
CA LEU A 204 25.01 -11.53 4.96
C LEU A 204 25.82 -12.83 5.02
N LEU A 205 26.11 -13.45 3.88
CA LEU A 205 26.90 -14.68 3.80
C LEU A 205 28.34 -14.47 4.30
N ASN A 206 28.95 -13.32 4.05
CA ASN A 206 30.29 -13.00 4.57
C ASN A 206 30.28 -12.91 6.10
N ILE A 207 29.28 -12.26 6.68
CA ILE A 207 29.11 -12.17 8.14
C ILE A 207 28.90 -13.57 8.74
N LEU A 208 28.02 -14.38 8.14
CA LEU A 208 27.78 -15.75 8.56
C LEU A 208 29.03 -16.64 8.43
N SER A 209 29.80 -16.49 7.35
CA SER A 209 31.06 -17.21 7.15
C SER A 209 32.08 -16.87 8.23
N ASN A 210 32.16 -15.60 8.64
CA ASN A 210 33.03 -15.18 9.74
C ASN A 210 32.62 -15.84 11.06
N TYR A 211 31.33 -15.90 11.36
CA TYR A 211 30.84 -16.61 12.54
C TYR A 211 31.11 -18.12 12.49
N GLY A 212 31.04 -18.73 11.30
CA GLY A 212 31.38 -20.14 11.11
C GLY A 212 32.86 -20.47 11.32
N ARG A 213 33.77 -19.53 11.05
CA ARG A 213 35.20 -19.71 11.30
C ARG A 213 35.58 -19.57 12.78
N CYS A 214 34.79 -18.84 13.55
CA CYS A 214 35.02 -18.63 14.98
C CYS A 214 34.41 -19.73 15.87
N GLY A 215 33.74 -20.74 15.29
CA GLY A 215 33.17 -21.85 16.03
C GLY A 215 34.22 -22.90 16.43
N GLU A 216 34.15 -23.39 17.67
CA GLU A 216 35.00 -24.47 18.18
C GLU A 216 34.72 -25.78 17.43
N GLY A 217 35.50 -26.06 16.38
CA GLY A 217 35.64 -27.40 15.79
C GLY A 217 34.44 -27.94 14.98
N ARG A 218 33.39 -27.15 14.72
CA ARG A 218 32.26 -27.55 13.87
C ARG A 218 32.42 -27.00 12.44
N SER A 219 32.26 -27.87 11.44
CA SER A 219 32.37 -27.51 10.01
C SER A 219 31.13 -26.83 9.43
N SER A 220 30.04 -26.73 10.21
CA SER A 220 28.77 -26.12 9.80
C SER A 220 28.16 -25.31 10.94
N ILE A 221 27.49 -24.21 10.61
CA ILE A 221 26.70 -23.41 11.55
C ILE A 221 25.21 -23.56 11.26
N THR A 222 24.40 -23.57 12.33
CA THR A 222 22.94 -23.56 12.21
C THR A 222 22.41 -22.15 12.36
N VAL A 223 21.72 -21.66 11.34
CA VAL A 223 21.17 -20.30 11.31
C VAL A 223 19.65 -20.35 11.43
N GLY A 224 19.10 -19.79 12.50
CA GLY A 224 17.67 -19.61 12.69
C GLY A 224 17.19 -18.30 12.08
N VAL A 225 16.02 -18.30 11.43
CA VAL A 225 15.40 -17.07 10.86
C VAL A 225 14.10 -16.79 11.59
N VAL A 226 14.01 -15.64 12.26
CA VAL A 226 12.88 -15.21 13.08
C VAL A 226 12.39 -13.83 12.63
N GLY A 227 11.13 -13.50 12.88
CA GLY A 227 10.57 -12.17 12.62
C GLY A 227 9.06 -12.18 12.42
N TYR A 228 8.46 -11.00 12.38
CA TYR A 228 7.01 -10.79 12.23
C TYR A 228 6.44 -11.43 10.94
N PRO A 229 5.14 -11.76 10.89
CA PRO A 229 4.50 -12.22 9.66
C PRO A 229 4.72 -11.21 8.52
N ASN A 230 4.84 -11.70 7.28
CA ASN A 230 4.96 -10.89 6.07
C ASN A 230 6.18 -9.94 5.97
N VAL A 231 7.14 -9.97 6.91
CA VAL A 231 8.43 -9.25 6.77
C VAL A 231 9.31 -9.80 5.65
N GLY A 232 9.03 -11.01 5.16
CA GLY A 232 9.71 -11.63 4.01
C GLY A 232 10.76 -12.69 4.37
N LYS A 233 10.63 -13.37 5.52
CA LYS A 233 11.51 -14.47 5.96
C LYS A 233 11.70 -15.56 4.89
N SER A 234 10.60 -16.08 4.35
CA SER A 234 10.60 -17.14 3.34
C SER A 234 11.24 -16.67 2.03
N SER A 235 11.02 -15.41 1.66
CA SER A 235 11.66 -14.77 0.50
C SER A 235 13.16 -14.59 0.70
N LEU A 236 13.61 -14.28 1.92
CA LEU A 236 15.03 -14.21 2.28
C LEU A 236 15.70 -15.59 2.12
N ILE A 237 15.10 -16.65 2.65
CA ILE A 237 15.62 -18.02 2.52
C ILE A 237 15.75 -18.42 1.05
N ASN A 238 14.71 -18.19 0.25
CA ASN A 238 14.72 -18.49 -1.18
C ASN A 238 15.81 -17.71 -1.93
N SER A 239 15.99 -16.44 -1.56
CA SER A 239 17.01 -15.57 -2.15
C SER A 239 18.43 -16.02 -1.82
N LEU A 240 18.68 -16.47 -0.58
CA LEU A 240 19.98 -17.02 -0.17
C LEU A 240 20.26 -18.37 -0.84
N LYS A 241 19.27 -19.27 -0.90
CA LYS A 241 19.39 -20.58 -1.56
C LYS A 241 19.43 -20.49 -3.10
N ARG A 242 19.13 -19.32 -3.67
CA ARG A 242 18.98 -19.08 -5.13
C ARG A 242 17.96 -20.03 -5.81
N SER A 243 17.05 -20.61 -5.03
CA SER A 243 15.97 -21.49 -5.48
C SER A 243 14.74 -21.35 -4.57
N ARG A 244 13.54 -21.63 -5.10
CA ARG A 244 12.30 -21.59 -4.32
C ARG A 244 12.14 -22.85 -3.46
N ALA A 245 12.53 -22.76 -2.19
CA ALA A 245 12.38 -23.84 -1.21
C ALA A 245 11.16 -23.65 -0.31
N CYS A 246 10.87 -22.41 0.09
CA CYS A 246 9.74 -22.07 0.94
C CYS A 246 8.62 -21.47 0.10
N GLY A 247 7.37 -21.86 0.37
CA GLY A 247 6.19 -21.19 -0.18
C GLY A 247 6.16 -19.73 0.24
N VAL A 248 5.85 -18.83 -0.69
CA VAL A 248 5.72 -17.39 -0.46
C VAL A 248 4.32 -16.94 -0.87
N GLY A 249 3.70 -16.10 -0.05
CA GLY A 249 2.37 -15.53 -0.30
C GLY A 249 2.18 -14.26 0.51
N ALA A 250 1.19 -13.45 0.12
CA ALA A 250 0.83 -12.22 0.83
C ALA A 250 0.02 -12.47 2.11
N MET A 251 -0.64 -13.63 2.20
CA MET A 251 -1.39 -14.04 3.38
C MET A 251 -0.43 -14.44 4.51
N PRO A 252 -0.63 -13.95 5.75
CA PRO A 252 0.06 -14.48 6.93
C PRO A 252 -0.18 -15.99 7.08
N GLY A 253 0.79 -16.73 7.64
CA GLY A 253 0.62 -18.16 7.96
C GLY A 253 0.93 -19.15 6.82
N VAL A 254 1.48 -18.69 5.68
CA VAL A 254 1.91 -19.55 4.56
C VAL A 254 3.04 -20.50 4.96
N THR A 255 3.91 -20.08 5.86
CA THR A 255 4.97 -20.91 6.43
C THR A 255 4.54 -21.31 7.84
N ARG A 256 4.29 -22.61 8.04
CA ARG A 256 3.92 -23.23 9.32
C ARG A 256 5.14 -23.87 9.97
#